data_AF-A0A1F6LL50-F1
#
_entry.id   AF-A0A1F6LL50-F1
#
_cell.length_a   1.000
_cell.length_b   1.000
_cell.length_c   1.000
_cell.angle_alpha   90.00
_cell.angle_beta   90.00
_cell.angle_gamma   90.00
#
_symmetry.space_group_name_H-M   'P 1'
#
loop_
_entity.id
_entity.type
_entity.pdbx_description
1 polymer ?
#
loop_
_entity_poly.entity_id
_entity_poly.type
_entity_poly.pdbx_seq_one_letter_code
_entity_poly.pdbx_strand_id
1 'polypeptide(L)'
;MKNRPISKIFSLIIKVIILLSLFLFIYYLLYIKSNLIISENLIKTEKILNEQKNYISQSRITFIELIKLDPKSPNFVLEKRNEVKTLNEINEKALIYLENPYTYPKIFIKPKKYSNFLGNELKEKMMKLRQKNKNFFIEQKEFFSKLETINFQDQTEFLKSAESIKLLTKQTNLILEHQFLLDKINYYQNKLIQ
;
A
#
# COMPACT_ATOMS: atom_id res chain seq x y z
N MET A 1 -62.28 -21.11 36.50
CA MET A 1 -61.58 -21.43 35.23
C MET A 1 -60.11 -21.08 35.36
N LYS A 2 -59.23 -22.08 35.27
CA LYS A 2 -57.79 -21.96 35.58
C LYS A 2 -57.03 -21.58 34.30
N ASN A 3 -57.08 -20.30 33.89
CA ASN A 3 -56.31 -19.75 32.75
C ASN A 3 -54.81 -19.62 33.06
N ARG A 4 -54.17 -20.70 33.52
CA ARG A 4 -52.76 -20.72 33.98
C ARG A 4 -51.71 -21.36 33.04
N PRO A 5 -52.00 -21.98 31.88
CA PRO A 5 -50.93 -22.52 31.03
C PRO A 5 -50.35 -21.47 30.07
N ILE A 6 -51.18 -20.57 29.52
CA ILE A 6 -50.79 -19.65 28.43
C ILE A 6 -49.78 -18.60 28.92
N SER A 7 -49.95 -18.03 30.12
CA SER A 7 -49.03 -17.02 30.66
C SER A 7 -47.63 -17.57 30.97
N LYS A 8 -47.55 -18.85 31.38
CA LYS A 8 -46.27 -19.54 31.60
C LYS A 8 -45.54 -19.81 30.29
N ILE A 9 -46.28 -20.24 29.25
CA ILE A 9 -45.74 -20.45 27.91
C ILE A 9 -45.22 -19.13 27.34
N PHE A 10 -45.99 -18.04 27.45
CA PHE A 10 -45.58 -16.72 26.98
C PHE A 10 -44.33 -16.19 27.70
N SER A 11 -44.26 -16.35 29.03
CA SER A 11 -43.06 -16.00 29.81
C SER A 11 -41.83 -16.81 29.37
N LEU A 12 -42.00 -18.10 29.04
CA LEU A 12 -40.92 -18.95 28.54
C LEU A 12 -40.45 -18.50 27.15
N ILE A 13 -41.37 -18.17 26.23
CA ILE A 13 -41.05 -17.63 24.90
C ILE A 13 -40.23 -16.34 25.02
N ILE A 14 -40.64 -15.40 25.88
CA ILE A 14 -39.89 -14.16 26.11
C ILE A 14 -38.47 -14.44 26.60
N LYS A 15 -38.30 -15.35 27.56
CA LYS A 15 -36.96 -15.73 28.07
C LYS A 15 -36.07 -16.32 26.98
N VAL A 16 -36.64 -17.16 26.10
CA VAL A 16 -35.92 -17.74 24.95
C VAL A 16 -35.49 -16.65 23.97
N ILE A 17 -36.37 -15.70 23.65
CA ILE A 17 -36.04 -14.57 22.75
C ILE A 17 -34.94 -13.70 23.35
N ILE A 18 -34.99 -13.38 24.64
CA ILE A 18 -33.95 -12.60 25.32
C ILE A 18 -32.61 -13.34 25.28
N LEU A 19 -32.60 -14.64 25.57
CA LEU A 19 -31.38 -15.45 25.54
C LEU A 19 -30.79 -15.53 24.12
N LEU A 20 -31.64 -15.73 23.10
CA LEU A 20 -31.22 -15.76 21.70
C LEU A 20 -30.66 -14.40 21.27
N SER A 21 -31.30 -13.30 21.65
CA SER A 21 -30.84 -11.93 21.38
C SER A 21 -29.47 -11.67 22.02
N LEU A 22 -29.27 -12.10 23.27
CA LEU A 22 -27.97 -12.01 23.95
C LEU A 22 -26.89 -12.82 23.21
N PHE A 23 -27.22 -14.03 22.76
CA PHE A 23 -26.30 -14.89 22.04
C PHE A 23 -25.90 -14.27 20.68
N LEU A 24 -26.88 -13.73 19.94
CA LEU A 24 -26.65 -13.02 18.69
C LEU A 24 -25.83 -11.74 18.90
N PHE A 25 -26.07 -11.00 19.98
CA PHE A 25 -25.31 -9.80 20.30
C PHE A 25 -23.84 -10.11 20.62
N ILE A 26 -23.59 -11.16 21.42
CA ILE A 26 -22.23 -11.64 21.71
C ILE A 26 -21.54 -12.11 20.42
N TYR A 27 -22.24 -12.88 19.57
CA TYR A 27 -21.72 -13.32 18.28
C TYR A 27 -21.37 -12.13 17.37
N TYR A 28 -22.25 -11.13 17.29
CA TYR A 28 -22.01 -9.91 16.52
C TYR A 28 -20.78 -9.16 17.03
N LEU A 29 -20.65 -8.94 18.34
CA LEU A 29 -19.53 -8.22 18.92
C LEU A 29 -18.20 -8.96 18.75
N LEU A 30 -18.18 -10.27 18.97
CA LEU A 30 -16.93 -11.05 18.97
C LEU A 30 -16.48 -11.43 17.55
N TYR A 31 -17.40 -11.70 16.63
CA TYR A 31 -17.08 -12.22 15.31
C TYR A 31 -17.26 -11.18 14.21
N ILE A 32 -18.49 -10.69 14.02
CA ILE A 32 -18.83 -9.82 12.88
C ILE A 32 -18.09 -8.48 12.98
N LYS A 33 -18.24 -7.78 14.10
CA LYS A 33 -17.62 -6.46 14.31
C LYS A 33 -16.10 -6.52 14.20
N SER A 34 -15.48 -7.57 14.76
CA SER A 34 -14.03 -7.75 14.68
C SER A 34 -13.56 -7.97 13.24
N ASN A 35 -14.23 -8.85 12.48
CA ASN A 35 -13.85 -9.15 11.10
C ASN A 35 -14.03 -7.94 10.18
N LEU A 36 -15.07 -7.13 10.40
CA LEU A 36 -15.29 -5.88 9.66
C LEU A 36 -14.14 -4.89 9.89
N ILE A 37 -13.73 -4.66 11.14
CA ILE A 37 -12.61 -3.77 11.48
C ILE A 37 -11.31 -4.25 10.81
N ILE A 38 -11.05 -5.56 10.82
CA ILE A 38 -9.85 -6.13 10.19
C ILE A 38 -9.91 -5.93 8.67
N SER A 39 -11.05 -6.21 8.05
CA SER A 39 -11.25 -6.03 6.60
C SER A 39 -11.04 -4.58 6.17
N GLU A 40 -11.65 -3.63 6.89
CA GLU A 40 -11.46 -2.19 6.62
C GLU A 40 -9.99 -1.77 6.72
N ASN A 41 -9.27 -2.26 7.73
CA ASN A 41 -7.86 -1.97 7.90
C ASN A 41 -7.01 -2.57 6.77
N LEU A 42 -7.34 -3.79 6.32
CA LEU A 42 -6.67 -4.44 5.19
C LEU A 42 -6.89 -3.67 3.90
N ILE A 43 -8.12 -3.26 3.60
CA ILE A 43 -8.46 -2.45 2.41
C ILE A 43 -7.71 -1.11 2.43
N LYS A 44 -7.67 -0.43 3.59
CA LYS A 44 -6.91 0.82 3.74
C LYS A 44 -5.43 0.58 3.45
N THR A 45 -4.85 -0.44 4.07
CA THR A 45 -3.44 -0.82 3.89
C THR A 45 -3.12 -1.17 2.43
N GLU A 46 -3.99 -1.93 1.76
CA GLU A 46 -3.88 -2.28 0.35
C GLU A 46 -3.86 -1.03 -0.53
N LYS A 47 -4.79 -0.09 -0.30
CA LYS A 47 -4.82 1.20 -1.00
C LYS A 47 -3.51 1.97 -0.85
N ILE A 48 -2.96 2.00 0.37
CA ILE A 48 -1.68 2.68 0.65
C ILE A 48 -0.52 2.03 -0.11
N LEU A 49 -0.43 0.69 -0.11
CA LEU A 49 0.61 -0.04 -0.81
C LEU A 49 0.49 0.12 -2.34
N ASN A 50 -0.73 0.08 -2.87
CA ASN A 50 -0.98 0.32 -4.29
C ASN A 50 -0.54 1.73 -4.70
N GLU A 51 -0.86 2.75 -3.90
CA GLU A 51 -0.45 4.12 -4.19
C GLU A 51 1.08 4.28 -4.20
N GLN A 52 1.77 3.72 -3.20
CA GLN A 52 3.23 3.75 -3.16
C GLN A 52 3.86 3.00 -4.35
N LYS A 53 3.33 1.82 -4.68
CA LYS A 53 3.76 1.04 -5.85
C LYS A 53 3.53 1.80 -7.16
N ASN A 54 2.43 2.55 -7.28
CA ASN A 54 2.10 3.34 -8.46
C ASN A 54 3.15 4.43 -8.71
N TYR A 55 3.55 5.18 -7.68
CA TYR A 55 4.61 6.19 -7.83
C TYR A 55 5.91 5.58 -8.35
N ILE A 56 6.33 4.43 -7.80
CA ILE A 56 7.57 3.76 -8.23
C ILE A 56 7.42 3.24 -9.66
N SER A 57 6.26 2.71 -10.02
CA SER A 57 5.99 2.17 -11.35
C SER A 57 5.97 3.27 -12.41
N GLN A 58 5.29 4.39 -12.14
CA GLN A 58 5.28 5.56 -13.02
C GLN A 58 6.69 6.13 -13.19
N SER A 59 7.41 6.36 -12.08
CA SER A 59 8.80 6.81 -12.11
C SER A 59 9.68 5.87 -12.94
N ARG A 60 9.50 4.54 -12.83
CA ARG A 60 10.25 3.58 -13.63
C ARG A 60 9.94 3.66 -15.13
N ILE A 61 8.68 3.80 -15.50
CA ILE A 61 8.25 3.90 -16.91
C ILE A 61 8.88 5.15 -17.53
N THR A 62 8.67 6.31 -16.91
CA THR A 62 9.20 7.61 -17.37
C THR A 62 10.73 7.59 -17.43
N PHE A 63 11.40 6.96 -16.45
CA PHE A 63 12.86 6.87 -16.49
C PHE A 63 13.37 5.99 -17.64
N ILE A 64 12.66 4.90 -17.96
CA ILE A 64 13.00 4.08 -19.12
C ILE A 64 12.76 4.83 -20.43
N GLU A 65 11.68 5.59 -20.52
CA GLU A 65 11.39 6.45 -21.68
C GLU A 65 12.53 7.46 -21.88
N LEU A 66 12.96 8.14 -20.82
CA LEU A 66 14.10 9.04 -20.83
C LEU A 66 15.40 8.37 -21.34
N ILE A 67 15.70 7.15 -20.88
CA ILE A 67 16.92 6.42 -21.28
C ILE A 67 16.86 5.97 -22.75
N LYS A 68 15.65 5.69 -23.26
CA LYS A 68 15.42 5.20 -24.62
C LYS A 68 15.42 6.30 -25.68
N LEU A 69 15.36 7.57 -25.29
CA LEU A 69 15.37 8.68 -26.23
C LEU A 69 16.57 8.60 -27.18
N ASP A 70 16.32 8.85 -28.46
CA ASP A 70 17.37 8.90 -29.48
C ASP A 70 18.06 10.28 -29.44
N PRO A 71 19.36 10.37 -29.08
CA PRO A 71 20.09 11.63 -29.06
C PRO A 71 20.16 12.33 -30.42
N LYS A 72 19.93 11.60 -31.52
CA LYS A 72 19.94 12.13 -32.88
C LYS A 72 18.58 12.64 -33.34
N SER A 73 17.51 12.43 -32.56
CA SER A 73 16.17 12.91 -32.88
C SER A 73 16.14 14.45 -32.88
N PRO A 74 15.48 15.10 -33.86
CA PRO A 74 15.27 16.54 -33.87
C PRO A 74 14.57 17.07 -32.60
N ASN A 75 13.76 16.23 -31.94
CA ASN A 75 12.98 16.60 -30.76
C ASN A 75 13.63 16.18 -29.44
N PHE A 76 14.83 15.58 -29.47
CA PHE A 76 15.47 14.98 -28.29
C PHE A 76 15.55 15.93 -27.09
N VAL A 77 15.94 17.19 -27.32
CA VAL A 77 16.07 18.19 -26.25
C VAL A 77 14.74 18.45 -25.54
N LEU A 78 13.66 18.54 -26.32
CA LEU A 78 12.31 18.80 -25.81
C LEU A 78 11.77 17.58 -25.07
N GLU A 79 11.85 16.40 -25.68
CA GLU A 79 11.41 15.13 -25.08
C GLU A 79 12.14 14.86 -23.76
N LYS A 80 13.47 14.96 -23.75
CA LYS A 80 14.29 14.80 -22.54
C LYS A 80 13.87 15.75 -21.43
N ARG A 81 13.65 17.03 -21.76
CA ARG A 81 13.20 18.03 -20.78
C ARG A 81 11.86 17.65 -20.18
N ASN A 82 10.91 17.20 -21.00
CA ASN A 82 9.59 16.79 -20.55
C ASN A 82 9.67 15.58 -19.63
N GLU A 83 10.44 14.55 -20.00
CA GLU A 83 10.60 13.35 -19.16
C GLU A 83 11.25 13.66 -17.81
N VAL A 84 12.33 14.47 -17.79
CA VAL A 84 12.98 14.91 -16.55
C VAL A 84 12.01 15.71 -15.67
N LYS A 85 11.22 16.61 -16.27
CA LYS A 85 10.20 17.36 -15.55
C LYS A 85 9.15 16.42 -14.92
N THR A 86 8.62 15.48 -15.69
CA THR A 86 7.66 14.48 -15.21
C THR A 86 8.25 13.64 -14.06
N LEU A 87 9.51 13.23 -14.16
CA LEU A 87 10.21 12.49 -13.09
C LEU A 87 10.33 13.33 -11.81
N ASN A 88 10.66 14.61 -11.93
CA ASN A 88 10.72 15.51 -10.78
C ASN A 88 9.34 15.69 -10.14
N GLU A 89 8.29 15.87 -10.92
CA GLU A 89 6.91 15.97 -10.42
C GLU A 89 6.45 14.68 -9.71
N ILE A 90 6.79 13.50 -10.24
CA ILE A 90 6.50 12.21 -9.60
C ILE A 90 7.24 12.12 -8.26
N ASN A 91 8.53 12.47 -8.21
CA ASN A 91 9.33 12.43 -6.99
C ASN A 91 8.76 13.33 -5.90
N GLU A 92 8.39 14.57 -6.24
CA GLU A 92 7.79 15.51 -5.30
C GLU A 92 6.48 14.98 -4.73
N LYS A 93 5.56 14.54 -5.60
CA LYS A 93 4.28 13.94 -5.18
C LYS A 93 4.50 12.72 -4.29
N ALA A 94 5.43 11.85 -4.65
CA ALA A 94 5.75 10.65 -3.89
C ALA A 94 6.32 10.99 -2.50
N LEU A 95 7.24 11.95 -2.40
CA LEU A 95 7.82 12.37 -1.12
C LEU A 95 6.76 13.01 -0.21
N ILE A 96 5.91 13.90 -0.75
CA ILE A 96 4.78 14.50 -0.01
C ILE A 96 3.85 13.39 0.52
N TYR A 97 3.50 12.42 -0.32
CA TYR A 97 2.68 11.28 0.08
C TYR A 97 3.34 10.45 1.20
N LEU A 98 4.64 10.15 1.04
CA LEU A 98 5.42 9.35 1.99
C LEU A 98 5.73 10.08 3.29
N GLU A 99 5.60 11.40 3.37
CA GLU A 99 5.76 12.18 4.60
C GLU A 99 4.48 12.31 5.40
N ASN A 100 3.31 12.08 4.79
CA ASN A 100 2.02 12.17 5.47
C ASN A 100 1.92 11.14 6.63
N PRO A 101 1.75 11.56 7.89
CA PRO A 101 1.70 10.66 9.04
C PRO A 101 0.40 9.85 9.16
N TYR A 102 -0.65 10.19 8.40
CA TYR A 102 -1.98 9.56 8.49
C TYR A 102 -2.16 8.30 7.62
N THR A 103 -1.09 7.79 6.99
CA THR A 103 -1.13 6.65 6.06
C THR A 103 -1.14 5.28 6.73
N TYR A 104 -1.47 5.13 8.03
CA TYR A 104 -1.44 3.82 8.67
C TYR A 104 -2.68 3.54 9.53
N PRO A 105 -3.50 2.55 9.16
CA PRO A 105 -4.60 2.14 10.01
C PRO A 105 -4.06 1.56 11.33
N LYS A 106 -4.74 1.86 12.44
CA LYS A 106 -4.49 1.17 13.72
C LYS A 106 -4.97 -0.27 13.57
N ILE A 107 -4.05 -1.19 13.30
CA ILE A 107 -4.35 -2.60 13.21
C ILE A 107 -4.44 -3.18 14.64
N PHE A 108 -5.59 -3.03 15.29
CA PHE A 108 -5.89 -3.76 16.53
C PHE A 108 -6.43 -5.15 16.17
N ILE A 109 -5.63 -6.19 16.42
CA ILE A 109 -6.02 -7.57 16.14
C ILE A 109 -5.79 -8.44 17.38
N LYS A 110 -6.87 -8.95 17.94
CA LYS A 110 -6.89 -10.20 18.71
C LYS A 110 -8.04 -11.07 18.19
N PRO A 111 -7.76 -11.90 17.18
CA PRO A 111 -8.12 -13.31 17.30
C PRO A 111 -6.91 -14.21 17.04
N LYS A 112 -6.79 -15.29 17.83
CA LYS A 112 -5.70 -16.30 17.81
C LYS A 112 -5.34 -16.86 16.42
N LYS A 113 -6.21 -16.74 15.41
CA LYS A 113 -6.08 -17.40 14.09
C LYS A 113 -5.24 -16.63 13.06
N TYR A 114 -5.10 -15.31 13.18
CA TYR A 114 -4.44 -14.46 12.17
C TYR A 114 -3.32 -13.55 12.72
N SER A 115 -2.86 -13.82 13.95
CA SER A 115 -2.07 -12.88 14.76
C SER A 115 -0.64 -12.59 14.26
N ASN A 116 -0.03 -13.48 13.46
CA ASN A 116 1.41 -13.34 13.17
C ASN A 116 1.67 -12.28 12.10
N PHE A 117 1.05 -12.38 10.92
CA PHE A 117 1.25 -11.41 9.85
C PHE A 117 0.50 -10.10 10.07
N LEU A 118 -0.81 -10.18 10.35
CA LEU A 118 -1.65 -8.97 10.44
C LEU A 118 -1.37 -8.14 11.71
N GLY A 119 -0.63 -8.66 12.68
CA GLY A 119 -0.20 -7.93 13.86
C GLY A 119 1.01 -7.03 13.57
N ASN A 120 2.06 -7.20 14.37
CA ASN A 120 3.25 -6.33 14.30
C ASN A 120 4.06 -6.52 13.00
N GLU A 121 4.05 -7.71 12.40
CA GLU A 121 4.87 -8.00 11.21
C GLU A 121 4.51 -7.13 10.01
N LEU A 122 3.22 -7.02 9.67
CA LEU A 122 2.75 -6.18 8.55
C LEU A 122 3.11 -4.71 8.80
N LYS A 123 2.87 -4.21 10.02
CA LYS A 123 3.19 -2.84 10.40
C LYS A 123 4.70 -2.56 10.22
N GLU A 124 5.55 -3.43 10.75
CA GLU A 124 7.01 -3.30 10.61
C GLU A 124 7.47 -3.35 9.17
N LYS A 125 6.94 -4.28 8.37
CA LYS A 125 7.29 -4.40 6.95
C LYS A 125 6.89 -3.18 6.16
N MET A 126 5.69 -2.64 6.39
CA MET A 126 5.28 -1.41 5.72
C MET A 126 6.10 -0.20 6.15
N MET A 127 6.43 -0.05 7.45
CA MET A 127 7.30 1.04 7.91
C MET A 127 8.68 0.97 7.27
N LYS A 128 9.26 -0.24 7.18
CA LYS A 128 10.54 -0.47 6.48
C LYS A 128 10.42 -0.14 4.99
N LEU A 129 9.36 -0.59 4.32
CA LEU A 129 9.14 -0.34 2.89
C LEU A 129 8.95 1.16 2.61
N ARG A 130 8.18 1.87 3.44
CA ARG A 130 8.03 3.32 3.37
C ARG A 130 9.38 4.03 3.44
N GLN A 131 10.25 3.63 4.37
CA GLN A 131 11.57 4.23 4.49
C GLN A 131 12.43 3.94 3.26
N LYS A 132 12.41 2.71 2.75
CA LYS A 132 13.09 2.35 1.50
C LYS A 132 12.60 3.19 0.32
N ASN A 133 11.30 3.39 0.19
CA ASN A 133 10.70 4.23 -0.85
C ASN A 133 11.17 5.68 -0.72
N LYS A 134 11.15 6.24 0.50
CA LYS A 134 11.61 7.61 0.75
C LYS A 134 13.07 7.77 0.36
N ASN A 135 13.93 6.86 0.80
CA ASN A 135 15.35 6.88 0.45
C ASN A 135 15.55 6.78 -1.06
N PHE A 136 14.80 5.91 -1.73
CA PHE A 136 14.85 5.79 -3.18
C PHE A 136 14.51 7.10 -3.90
N PHE A 137 13.42 7.77 -3.53
CA PHE A 137 13.03 9.04 -4.16
C PHE A 137 14.00 10.18 -3.87
N ILE A 138 14.66 10.18 -2.71
CA ILE A 138 15.75 11.11 -2.39
C ILE A 138 16.95 10.85 -3.31
N GLU A 139 17.43 9.60 -3.36
CA GLU A 139 18.54 9.22 -4.24
C GLU A 139 18.25 9.51 -5.72
N GLN A 140 17.01 9.26 -6.16
CA GLN A 140 16.60 9.54 -7.54
C GLN A 140 16.59 11.04 -7.84
N LYS A 141 16.15 11.86 -6.89
CA LYS A 141 16.22 13.32 -7.00
C LYS A 141 17.67 13.79 -7.14
N GLU A 142 18.57 13.27 -6.31
CA GLU A 142 20.01 13.59 -6.39
C GLU A 142 20.61 13.18 -7.75
N PHE A 143 20.23 12.02 -8.27
CA PHE A 143 20.66 11.57 -9.61
C PHE A 143 20.26 12.56 -10.71
N PHE A 144 19.02 13.05 -10.71
CA PHE A 144 18.58 14.03 -11.71
C PHE A 144 19.19 15.41 -11.50
N SER A 145 19.45 15.83 -10.27
CA SER A 145 20.22 17.05 -10.00
C SER A 145 21.65 16.96 -10.57
N LYS A 146 22.31 15.79 -10.47
CA LYS A 146 23.62 15.59 -11.12
C LYS A 146 23.50 15.68 -12.64
N LEU A 147 22.49 15.03 -13.23
CA LEU A 147 22.24 15.07 -14.67
C LEU A 147 22.15 16.53 -15.19
N GLU A 148 21.50 17.42 -14.46
CA GLU A 148 21.37 18.84 -14.81
C GLU A 148 22.71 19.61 -14.78
N THR A 149 23.67 19.17 -13.97
CA THR A 149 25.00 19.82 -13.85
C THR A 149 26.02 19.34 -14.88
N ILE A 150 25.76 18.22 -15.55
CA ILE A 150 26.67 17.61 -16.53
C ILE A 150 26.45 18.25 -17.91
N ASN A 151 27.51 18.35 -18.71
CA ASN A 151 27.44 18.84 -20.09
C ASN A 151 26.48 18.00 -20.93
N PHE A 152 25.77 18.63 -21.87
CA PHE A 152 24.74 17.99 -22.67
C PHE A 152 25.20 16.71 -23.40
N GLN A 153 26.45 16.72 -23.92
CA GLN A 153 27.04 15.58 -24.60
C GLN A 153 27.16 14.35 -23.69
N ASP A 154 27.53 14.58 -22.42
CA ASP A 154 27.84 13.55 -21.43
C ASP A 154 26.59 13.07 -20.69
N GLN A 155 25.49 13.85 -20.72
CA GLN A 155 24.20 13.47 -20.11
C GLN A 155 23.65 12.16 -20.67
N THR A 156 23.84 11.89 -21.96
CA THR A 156 23.35 10.65 -22.58
C THR A 156 24.11 9.43 -22.06
N GLU A 157 25.43 9.55 -21.90
CA GLU A 157 26.26 8.50 -21.33
C GLU A 157 25.93 8.29 -19.85
N PHE A 158 25.74 9.39 -19.11
CA PHE A 158 25.33 9.34 -17.71
C PHE A 158 23.99 8.61 -17.51
N LEU A 159 22.99 8.84 -18.37
CA LEU A 159 21.71 8.12 -18.35
C LEU A 159 21.83 6.62 -18.64
N LYS A 160 22.90 6.19 -19.30
CA LYS A 160 23.19 4.78 -19.61
C LYS A 160 24.22 4.16 -18.66
N SER A 161 24.59 4.90 -17.61
CA SER A 161 25.62 4.49 -16.66
C SER A 161 25.15 3.37 -15.72
N ALA A 162 26.11 2.79 -15.00
CA ALA A 162 25.83 1.85 -13.91
C ALA A 162 24.95 2.45 -12.81
N GLU A 163 24.99 3.77 -12.60
CA GLU A 163 24.15 4.46 -11.61
C GLU A 163 22.66 4.40 -12.01
N SER A 164 22.36 4.58 -13.29
CA SER A 164 20.99 4.42 -13.83
C SER A 164 20.48 3.00 -13.72
N ILE A 165 21.32 2.00 -14.04
CA ILE A 165 21.00 0.58 -13.87
C ILE A 165 20.69 0.26 -12.41
N LYS A 166 21.47 0.81 -11.48
CA LYS A 166 21.26 0.63 -10.04
C LYS A 166 19.91 1.20 -9.60
N LEU A 167 19.51 2.37 -10.08
CA LEU A 167 18.20 2.97 -9.78
C LEU A 167 17.05 2.13 -10.35
N LEU A 168 17.13 1.68 -11.60
CA LEU A 168 16.12 0.80 -12.22
C LEU A 168 15.99 -0.53 -11.47
N THR A 169 17.11 -1.08 -11.00
CA THR A 169 17.14 -2.30 -10.19
C THR A 169 16.46 -2.07 -8.83
N LYS A 170 16.75 -0.94 -8.17
CA LYS A 170 16.06 -0.56 -6.92
C LYS A 170 14.55 -0.41 -7.14
N GLN A 171 14.11 0.28 -8.19
CA GLN A 171 12.68 0.38 -8.52
C GLN A 171 12.04 -0.99 -8.69
N THR A 172 12.69 -1.88 -9.43
CA THR A 172 12.19 -3.25 -9.66
C THR A 172 12.05 -4.01 -8.35
N ASN A 173 13.06 -3.97 -7.48
CA ASN A 173 13.02 -4.62 -6.17
C ASN A 173 11.91 -4.04 -5.28
N LEU A 174 11.74 -2.72 -5.26
CA LEU A 174 10.67 -2.09 -4.49
C LEU A 174 9.29 -2.51 -5.02
N ILE A 175 9.07 -2.52 -6.34
CA ILE A 175 7.81 -2.97 -6.93
C ILE A 175 7.49 -4.41 -6.50
N LEU A 176 8.49 -5.30 -6.51
CA LEU A 176 8.33 -6.69 -6.06
C LEU A 176 8.02 -6.78 -4.56
N GLU A 177 8.66 -5.98 -3.71
CA GLU A 177 8.36 -5.93 -2.28
C GLU A 177 6.91 -5.46 -2.02
N HIS A 178 6.40 -4.48 -2.78
CA HIS A 178 4.98 -4.08 -2.70
C HIS A 178 4.06 -5.21 -3.14
N GLN A 179 4.36 -5.84 -4.27
CA GLN A 179 3.54 -6.95 -4.80
C GLN A 179 3.42 -8.08 -3.77
N PHE A 180 4.55 -8.47 -3.16
CA PHE A 180 4.57 -9.50 -2.13
C PHE A 180 3.67 -9.16 -0.93
N LEU A 181 3.66 -7.90 -0.47
CA LEU A 181 2.79 -7.49 0.64
C LEU A 181 1.31 -7.46 0.23
N LEU A 182 1.02 -6.96 -0.98
CA LEU A 182 -0.33 -6.95 -1.54
C LEU A 182 -0.90 -8.36 -1.66
N ASP A 183 -0.12 -9.31 -2.19
CA ASP A 183 -0.52 -10.71 -2.33
C ASP A 183 -0.85 -11.34 -0.96
N LYS A 184 -0.05 -11.02 0.07
CA LYS A 184 -0.35 -11.44 1.44
C LYS A 184 -1.64 -10.83 1.96
N ILE A 185 -1.89 -9.55 1.74
CA ILE A 185 -3.12 -8.89 2.18
C ILE A 185 -4.34 -9.53 1.51
N ASN A 186 -4.29 -9.74 0.20
CA ASN A 186 -5.35 -10.39 -0.57
C ASN A 186 -5.64 -11.80 -0.06
N TYR A 187 -4.59 -12.56 0.27
CA TYR A 187 -4.74 -13.87 0.90
C TYR A 187 -5.51 -13.81 2.23
N TYR A 188 -5.21 -12.83 3.09
CA TYR A 188 -5.90 -12.67 4.37
C TYR A 188 -7.33 -12.14 4.20
N GLN A 189 -7.58 -11.22 3.25
CA GLN A 189 -8.93 -10.76 2.92
C GLN A 189 -9.82 -11.92 2.47
N ASN A 190 -9.34 -12.77 1.56
CA ASN A 190 -10.07 -13.94 1.08
C ASN A 190 -10.41 -14.93 2.22
N LYS A 191 -9.51 -15.06 3.20
CA LYS A 191 -9.74 -15.90 4.40
C LYS A 191 -10.72 -15.31 5.42
N LEU A 192 -11.01 -14.02 5.37
CA LEU A 192 -12.00 -13.39 6.26
C LEU A 192 -13.43 -13.50 5.71
N ILE A 193 -13.57 -13.72 4.41
CA ILE A 193 -14.85 -13.86 3.71
C ILE A 193 -15.36 -15.32 3.74
N GLN A 194 -14.46 -16.30 3.93
CA GLN A 194 -14.76 -17.73 4.09
C GLN A 194 -15.04 -18.10 5.55
#